data_AF-A0A841BWE1-F1
#
_entry.id   AF-A0A841BWE1-F1
#
_cell.length_a   1.000
_cell.length_b   1.000
_cell.length_c   1.000
_cell.angle_alpha   90.00
_cell.angle_beta   90.00
_cell.angle_gamma   90.00
#
_symmetry.space_group_name_H-M   'P 1'
#
loop_
_entity.id
_entity.type
_entity.pdbx_description
1 polymer ?
#
loop_
_entity_poly.entity_id
_entity_poly.type
_entity_poly.pdbx_seq_one_letter_code
_entity_poly.pdbx_strand_id
1 'polypeptide(L)'
;MRDITVFSLCEHHLLPFRGVAHIGYIPGADGRITGLSKLARLVEVYARRPQVQERLTSQIADLLYTELSARGVIVVLECEHMCMEMRGISKAGARTITSAVRGIMQSDARTRGEALALINAH
;
A
#
# COMPACT_ATOMS: atom_id res chain seq x y z
N MET A 1 1.00 -8.17 -6.77
CA MET A 1 -0.11 -7.52 -7.50
C MET A 1 0.17 -6.03 -7.54
N ARG A 2 0.17 -5.43 -8.73
CA ARG A 2 0.48 -4.01 -8.92
C ARG A 2 -0.76 -3.27 -9.41
N ASP A 3 -0.73 -1.94 -9.30
CA ASP A 3 -1.73 -1.03 -9.88
C ASP A 3 -3.15 -1.26 -9.35
N ILE A 4 -3.26 -1.59 -8.06
CA ILE A 4 -4.55 -1.68 -7.38
C ILE A 4 -5.05 -0.25 -7.13
N THR A 5 -6.13 0.15 -7.78
CA THR A 5 -6.72 1.47 -7.59
C THR A 5 -7.04 1.77 -6.12
N VAL A 6 -6.62 2.94 -5.65
CA VAL A 6 -6.91 3.47 -4.31
C VAL A 6 -7.75 4.74 -4.43
N PHE A 7 -8.85 4.79 -3.68
CA PHE A 7 -9.63 5.99 -3.43
C PHE A 7 -9.98 6.06 -1.94
N SER A 8 -9.69 7.18 -1.31
CA SER A 8 -9.97 7.40 0.12
C SER A 8 -10.15 8.89 0.42
N LEU A 9 -10.41 9.22 1.68
CA LEU A 9 -10.57 10.59 2.16
C LEU A 9 -9.46 10.89 3.17
N CYS A 10 -8.76 12.02 2.99
CA CYS A 10 -7.79 12.48 3.97
C CYS A 10 -8.50 12.89 5.26
N GLU A 11 -8.15 12.32 6.40
CA GLU A 11 -8.88 12.57 7.66
C GLU A 11 -8.80 14.01 8.17
N HIS A 12 -7.77 14.75 7.79
CA HIS A 12 -7.58 16.14 8.22
C HIS A 12 -8.58 17.10 7.59
N HIS A 13 -9.05 16.80 6.38
CA HIS A 13 -9.81 17.74 5.56
C HIS A 13 -11.05 17.13 4.90
N LEU A 14 -11.23 15.81 5.04
CA LEU A 14 -12.28 15.03 4.38
C LEU A 14 -12.31 15.25 2.86
N LEU A 15 -11.15 15.57 2.28
CA LEU A 15 -10.97 15.71 0.85
C LEU A 15 -10.35 14.43 0.27
N PRO A 16 -10.66 14.07 -0.99
CA PRO A 16 -10.16 12.84 -1.58
C PRO A 16 -8.63 12.78 -1.67
N PHE A 17 -8.09 11.59 -1.54
CA PHE A 17 -6.82 11.23 -2.15
C PHE A 17 -7.00 9.97 -2.99
N ARG A 18 -6.28 9.90 -4.11
CA ARG A 18 -6.43 8.84 -5.11
C ARG A 18 -5.06 8.39 -5.61
N GLY A 19 -4.95 7.15 -6.03
CA GLY A 19 -3.68 6.62 -6.47
C GLY A 19 -3.71 5.13 -6.72
N VAL A 20 -2.56 4.50 -6.52
CA VAL A 20 -2.38 3.05 -6.69
C VAL A 20 -1.68 2.43 -5.48
N ALA A 21 -2.00 1.17 -5.24
CA ALA A 21 -1.30 0.31 -4.29
C ALA A 21 -0.63 -0.86 -5.03
N HIS A 22 0.56 -1.19 -4.59
CA HIS A 22 1.33 -2.35 -5.01
C HIS A 22 1.57 -3.24 -3.79
N ILE A 23 1.30 -4.54 -3.93
CA ILE A 23 1.42 -5.51 -2.86
C ILE A 23 2.30 -6.67 -3.33
N GLY A 24 3.38 -6.93 -2.59
CA GLY A 24 4.20 -8.14 -2.70
C GLY A 24 4.17 -8.89 -1.37
N TYR A 25 4.15 -10.22 -1.43
CA TYR A 25 4.32 -11.06 -0.24
C TYR A 25 4.99 -12.39 -0.59
N ILE A 26 5.69 -12.97 0.37
CA ILE A 26 6.27 -14.31 0.30
C ILE A 26 5.42 -15.22 1.19
N PRO A 27 4.80 -16.28 0.65
CA PRO A 27 4.00 -17.21 1.45
C PRO A 27 4.76 -17.80 2.65
N GLY A 28 3.98 -18.15 3.67
CA GLY A 28 4.40 -18.90 4.85
C GLY A 28 5.03 -20.25 4.53
N ALA A 29 5.60 -20.90 5.53
CA ALA A 29 6.09 -22.28 5.39
C ALA A 29 4.95 -23.28 5.10
N ASP A 30 3.72 -22.95 5.51
CA ASP A 30 2.50 -23.72 5.22
C ASP A 30 1.98 -23.51 3.78
N GLY A 31 2.61 -22.63 2.99
CA GLY A 31 2.27 -22.38 1.60
C GLY A 31 0.93 -21.65 1.41
N ARG A 32 0.39 -21.00 2.44
CA ARG A 32 -0.90 -20.30 2.34
C ARG A 32 -0.85 -19.15 1.34
N ILE A 33 -1.77 -19.18 0.38
CA ILE A 33 -1.92 -18.18 -0.68
C ILE A 33 -3.33 -17.61 -0.62
N THR A 34 -3.45 -16.30 -0.81
CA THR A 34 -4.75 -15.64 -0.96
C THR A 34 -5.07 -15.38 -2.43
N GLY A 35 -6.36 -15.40 -2.77
CA GLY A 35 -6.82 -15.06 -4.12
C GLY A 35 -6.59 -13.58 -4.44
N LEU A 36 -6.28 -13.26 -5.69
CA LEU A 36 -5.96 -11.90 -6.13
C LEU A 36 -7.08 -10.89 -5.81
N SER A 37 -8.34 -11.31 -5.96
CA SER A 37 -9.50 -10.46 -5.63
C SER A 37 -9.57 -10.08 -4.15
N LYS A 38 -9.04 -10.91 -3.23
CA LYS A 38 -9.00 -10.61 -1.80
C LYS A 38 -7.96 -9.52 -1.48
N LEU A 39 -6.84 -9.47 -2.22
CA LEU A 39 -5.85 -8.38 -2.08
C LEU A 39 -6.45 -7.04 -2.50
N ALA A 40 -7.16 -7.00 -3.63
CA ALA A 40 -7.86 -5.81 -4.07
C ALA A 40 -8.93 -5.37 -3.05
N ARG A 41 -9.72 -6.33 -2.55
CA ARG A 41 -10.75 -6.07 -1.54
C ARG A 41 -10.15 -5.54 -0.24
N LEU A 42 -8.99 -6.07 0.18
CA LEU A 42 -8.29 -5.61 1.37
C LEU A 42 -7.95 -4.11 1.31
N VAL A 43 -7.37 -3.69 0.19
CA VAL A 43 -7.03 -2.28 -0.05
C VAL A 43 -8.30 -1.42 0.02
N GLU A 44 -9.36 -1.86 -0.65
CA GLU A 44 -10.64 -1.16 -0.68
C GLU A 44 -11.28 -1.02 0.72
N VAL A 45 -11.30 -2.09 1.51
CA VAL A 45 -11.87 -2.08 2.87
C VAL A 45 -11.16 -1.09 3.77
N TYR A 46 -9.81 -1.06 3.74
CA TYR A 46 -9.08 -0.08 4.54
C TYR A 46 -9.18 1.34 4.00
N ALA A 47 -9.34 1.52 2.68
CA ALA A 47 -9.44 2.84 2.05
C ALA A 47 -10.83 3.50 2.25
N ARG A 48 -11.89 2.73 2.51
CA ARG A 48 -13.28 3.22 2.68
C ARG A 48 -13.58 3.88 4.04
N ARG A 49 -12.68 4.75 4.51
CA ARG A 49 -12.84 5.59 5.71
C ARG A 49 -11.90 6.80 5.65
N PRO A 50 -12.10 7.84 6.48
CA PRO A 50 -11.07 8.86 6.68
C PRO A 50 -9.74 8.22 7.07
N GLN A 51 -8.67 8.61 6.38
CA GLN A 51 -7.37 7.97 6.46
C GLN A 51 -6.21 8.95 6.45
N VAL A 52 -5.08 8.43 6.93
CA VAL A 52 -3.71 8.89 6.68
C VAL A 52 -3.04 7.83 5.81
N GLN A 53 -2.38 8.22 4.72
CA GLN A 53 -1.84 7.27 3.73
C GLN A 53 -0.81 6.31 4.35
N GLU A 54 0.02 6.81 5.25
CA GLU A 54 1.02 6.07 6.02
C GLU A 54 0.36 4.97 6.87
N ARG A 55 -0.77 5.29 7.49
CA ARG A 55 -1.56 4.35 8.30
C ARG A 55 -2.23 3.31 7.42
N LEU A 56 -2.86 3.72 6.33
CA LEU A 56 -3.45 2.82 5.34
C LEU A 56 -2.42 1.81 4.82
N THR A 57 -1.22 2.28 4.46
CA THR A 57 -0.12 1.44 3.97
C THR A 57 0.30 0.39 5.01
N SER A 58 0.46 0.83 6.26
CA SER A 58 0.86 -0.06 7.37
C SER A 58 -0.22 -1.10 7.68
N GLN A 59 -1.49 -0.69 7.74
CA GLN A 59 -2.62 -1.57 8.04
C GLN A 59 -2.75 -2.72 7.04
N ILE A 60 -2.58 -2.44 5.74
CA ILE A 60 -2.59 -3.47 4.70
C ILE A 60 -1.43 -4.45 4.90
N ALA A 61 -0.22 -3.95 5.15
CA ALA A 61 0.96 -4.79 5.34
C ALA A 61 0.86 -5.67 6.59
N ASP A 62 0.37 -5.09 7.70
CA ASP A 62 0.18 -5.79 8.96
C ASP A 62 -0.82 -6.92 8.83
N LEU A 63 -1.99 -6.66 8.23
CA LEU A 63 -3.01 -7.70 8.07
C LEU A 63 -2.51 -8.86 7.18
N LEU A 64 -1.81 -8.57 6.09
CA LEU A 64 -1.25 -9.62 5.24
C LEU A 64 -0.19 -10.44 5.98
N TYR A 65 0.65 -9.79 6.78
CA TYR A 65 1.69 -10.45 7.54
C TYR A 65 1.09 -11.40 8.59
N THR A 66 0.05 -10.95 9.30
CA THR A 66 -0.58 -11.75 10.36
C THR A 66 -1.54 -12.81 9.84
N GLU A 67 -2.51 -12.45 8.99
CA GLU A 67 -3.59 -13.36 8.56
C GLU A 67 -3.10 -14.47 7.61
N LEU A 68 -2.10 -14.16 6.79
CA LEU A 68 -1.50 -15.15 5.89
C LEU A 68 -0.28 -15.85 6.48
N SER A 69 0.14 -15.48 7.68
CA SER A 69 1.42 -15.92 8.26
C SER A 69 2.57 -15.77 7.27
N ALA A 70 2.56 -14.69 6.50
CA ALA A 70 3.49 -14.48 5.39
C ALA A 70 4.91 -14.29 5.93
N ARG A 71 5.92 -14.87 5.26
CA ARG A 71 7.31 -14.71 5.67
C ARG A 71 7.85 -13.32 5.38
N GLY A 72 7.27 -12.62 4.42
CA GLY A 72 7.62 -11.25 4.08
C GLY A 72 6.49 -10.56 3.35
N VAL A 73 6.34 -9.26 3.57
CA VAL A 73 5.33 -8.42 2.93
C VAL A 73 5.95 -7.09 2.58
N ILE A 74 5.59 -6.55 1.42
CA ILE A 74 5.85 -5.17 1.02
C ILE A 74 4.56 -4.58 0.44
N VAL A 75 4.21 -3.40 0.93
CA VAL A 75 3.10 -2.60 0.40
C VAL A 75 3.64 -1.23 0.07
N VAL A 76 3.37 -0.76 -1.15
CA VAL A 76 3.72 0.59 -1.61
C VAL A 76 2.45 1.27 -2.09
N LEU A 77 2.16 2.45 -1.58
CA LEU A 77 1.07 3.30 -2.07
C LEU A 77 1.67 4.57 -2.67
N GLU A 78 1.13 4.98 -3.81
CA GLU A 78 1.45 6.24 -4.48
C GLU A 78 0.15 6.98 -4.78
N CYS A 79 -0.06 8.12 -4.13
CA CYS A 79 -1.32 8.87 -4.23
C CYS A 79 -1.11 10.39 -4.39
N GLU A 80 -2.07 11.02 -5.07
CA GLU A 80 -2.29 12.46 -5.14
C GLU A 80 -3.35 12.87 -4.11
N HIS A 81 -3.15 14.01 -3.45
CA HIS A 81 -3.99 14.46 -2.34
C HIS A 81 -4.70 15.77 -2.68
N MET A 82 -6.03 15.75 -2.83
CA MET A 82 -6.81 16.95 -3.17
C MET A 82 -6.73 18.04 -2.09
N CYS A 83 -6.43 17.66 -0.84
CA CYS A 83 -6.17 18.62 0.24
C CYS A 83 -4.90 19.45 0.03
N MET A 84 -3.99 19.02 -0.84
CA MET A 84 -2.79 19.77 -1.26
C MET A 84 -2.97 20.44 -2.63
N GLU A 85 -3.82 19.90 -3.50
CA GLU A 85 -4.02 20.42 -4.85
C GLU A 85 -5.02 21.58 -4.90
N MET A 86 -6.19 21.40 -4.27
CA MET A 86 -7.32 22.31 -4.45
C MET A 86 -7.31 23.49 -3.47
N ARG A 87 -6.39 23.50 -2.49
CA ARG A 87 -6.33 24.53 -1.45
C ARG A 87 -4.92 24.77 -0.95
N GLY A 88 -4.76 25.89 -0.25
CA GLY A 88 -3.51 26.24 0.43
C GLY A 88 -2.35 26.37 -0.55
N ILE A 89 -1.39 25.46 -0.47
CA ILE A 89 -0.13 25.49 -1.22
C ILE A 89 -0.27 25.10 -2.71
N SER A 90 -1.42 24.53 -3.10
CA SER A 90 -1.83 24.26 -4.49
C SER A 90 -0.79 23.54 -5.35
N LYS A 91 -0.35 22.36 -4.89
CA LYS A 91 0.66 21.53 -5.58
C LYS A 91 0.00 20.41 -6.40
N ALA A 92 -0.58 20.81 -7.53
CA ALA A 92 -1.18 19.87 -8.48
C ALA A 92 -0.15 18.87 -9.02
N GLY A 93 -0.51 17.59 -9.07
CA GLY A 93 0.33 16.50 -9.57
C GLY A 93 1.44 16.06 -8.60
N ALA A 94 1.53 16.65 -7.41
CA ALA A 94 2.45 16.17 -6.39
C ALA A 94 1.96 14.82 -5.83
N ARG A 95 2.86 13.84 -5.82
CA ARG A 95 2.57 12.49 -5.36
C ARG A 95 3.28 12.18 -4.05
N THR A 96 2.54 11.59 -3.13
CA THR A 96 3.07 11.06 -1.88
C THR A 96 3.24 9.56 -2.04
N ILE A 97 4.45 9.07 -1.79
CA ILE A 97 4.78 7.64 -1.82
C ILE A 97 5.05 7.16 -0.40
N THR A 98 4.38 6.07 -0.01
CA THR A 98 4.54 5.44 1.30
C THR A 98 4.80 3.96 1.12
N SER A 99 5.65 3.38 1.98
CA SER A 99 5.93 1.95 1.97
C SER A 99 5.87 1.35 3.37
N ALA A 100 5.34 0.13 3.47
CA ALA A 100 5.42 -0.69 4.68
C ALA A 100 6.00 -2.05 4.33
N VAL A 101 6.99 -2.49 5.10
CA VAL A 101 7.72 -3.74 4.89
C VAL A 101 7.69 -4.57 6.17
N ARG A 102 7.49 -5.89 6.05
CA ARG A 102 7.47 -6.86 7.16
C ARG A 102 8.29 -8.11 6.84
N GLY A 103 8.72 -8.82 7.88
CA GLY A 103 9.36 -10.12 7.78
C GLY A 103 10.69 -10.10 7.02
N ILE A 104 10.96 -11.14 6.22
CA ILE A 104 12.22 -11.30 5.47
C ILE A 104 12.52 -10.15 4.50
N MET A 105 11.49 -9.48 3.98
CA MET A 105 11.68 -8.29 3.13
C MET A 105 12.16 -7.08 3.94
N GLN A 106 11.91 -7.04 5.26
CA GLN A 106 12.42 -5.98 6.11
C GLN A 106 13.88 -6.23 6.49
N SER A 107 14.24 -7.48 6.81
CA SER A 107 15.59 -7.84 7.25
C SER A 107 16.59 -8.10 6.13
N ASP A 108 16.17 -8.60 4.95
CA ASP A 108 17.05 -8.82 3.80
C ASP A 108 16.86 -7.73 2.72
N ALA A 109 17.89 -6.90 2.56
CA ALA A 109 17.91 -5.82 1.58
C ALA A 109 17.86 -6.32 0.12
N ARG A 110 18.37 -7.53 -0.17
CA ARG A 110 18.34 -8.09 -1.53
C ARG A 110 16.92 -8.49 -1.93
N THR A 111 16.23 -9.21 -1.05
CA THR A 111 14.82 -9.59 -1.23
C THR A 111 13.94 -8.35 -1.37
N ARG A 112 14.20 -7.31 -0.57
CA ARG A 112 13.51 -6.02 -0.71
C ARG A 112 13.81 -5.35 -2.04
N GLY A 113 15.07 -5.35 -2.46
CA GLY A 113 15.52 -4.76 -3.71
C GLY A 113 14.85 -5.39 -4.93
N GLU A 114 14.74 -6.72 -4.95
CA GLU A 114 14.01 -7.44 -6.00
C GLU A 114 12.54 -7.02 -6.06
N ALA A 115 11.86 -6.99 -4.91
CA ALA A 115 10.46 -6.60 -4.86
C ALA A 115 10.23 -5.13 -5.30
N LEU A 116 11.10 -4.21 -4.88
CA LEU A 116 11.04 -2.80 -5.31
C LEU A 116 11.32 -2.66 -6.81
N ALA A 117 12.26 -3.42 -7.36
CA ALA A 117 12.53 -3.42 -8.80
C ALA A 117 11.31 -3.87 -9.60
N LEU A 118 10.59 -4.90 -9.14
CA LEU A 118 9.35 -5.36 -9.78
C LEU A 118 8.20 -4.34 -9.64
N ILE A 119 8.11 -3.64 -8.50
CA ILE A 119 7.11 -2.60 -8.30
C ILE A 119 7.34 -1.45 -9.28
N ASN A 120 8.60 -1.03 -9.44
CA ASN A 120 9.01 0.08 -10.30
C ASN A 120 9.24 -0.30 -11.78
N ALA A 121 9.05 -1.57 -12.16
CA ALA A 121 9.22 -1.99 -13.54
C ALA A 121 8.10 -1.40 -14.42
N HIS A 122 8.47 -0.49 -15.32
CA HIS A 122 7.58 0.11 -16.32
C HIS A 122 7.23 -0.89 -17.42
#